data_AF-A0A976K5V4-F1
#
_entry.id   AF-A0A976K5V4-F1
#
_cell.length_a   1.000
_cell.length_b   1.000
_cell.length_c   1.000
_cell.angle_alpha   90.00
_cell.angle_beta   90.00
_cell.angle_gamma   90.00
#
_symmetry.space_group_name_H-M   'P 1'
#
loop_
_entity.id
_entity.type
_entity.pdbx_description
1 polymer ?
#
loop_
_entity_poly.entity_id
_entity_poly.type
_entity_poly.pdbx_seq_one_letter_code
_entity_poly.pdbx_strand_id
1 'polypeptide(L)'
;MARWSLVISVLLSLPWMSAHGQEACERTGVEFGFFNGVKTQERSAMDAVKEFLPLLYGHTTPDGQPISYTLYYNDTQAGLTDFIETFEQRLQEQDGLLAGRFEL
;
A
#
# COMPACT_ATOMS: atom_id res chain seq x y z
N MET A 1 10.47 31.02 73.10
CA MET A 1 10.55 31.19 71.63
C MET A 1 10.90 29.83 71.04
N ALA A 2 9.92 29.09 70.54
CA ALA A 2 10.12 27.72 70.05
C ALA A 2 10.27 27.73 68.52
N ARG A 3 11.41 27.20 68.03
CA ARG A 3 11.70 26.92 66.62
C ARG A 3 10.91 25.69 66.20
N TRP A 4 10.05 25.82 65.20
CA TRP A 4 9.50 24.68 64.46
C TRP A 4 9.71 24.96 62.97
N SER A 5 10.77 24.38 62.42
CA SER A 5 10.97 24.28 60.98
C SER A 5 10.04 23.19 60.46
N LEU A 6 9.03 23.55 59.67
CA LEU A 6 8.23 22.61 58.90
C LEU A 6 8.54 22.84 57.43
N VAL A 7 9.40 21.98 56.89
CA VAL A 7 9.70 21.88 55.47
C VAL A 7 8.47 21.25 54.80
N ILE A 8 7.70 22.07 54.08
CA ILE A 8 6.55 21.58 53.30
C ILE A 8 7.09 20.99 52.00
N SER A 9 6.88 19.69 51.87
CA SER A 9 7.21 18.86 50.72
C SER A 9 6.60 19.42 49.43
N VAL A 10 7.44 19.69 48.43
CA VAL A 10 7.01 20.01 47.06
C VAL A 10 6.51 18.71 46.42
N LEU A 11 5.20 18.48 46.50
CA LEU A 11 4.51 17.45 45.72
C LEU A 11 4.51 17.87 44.25
N LEU A 12 5.33 17.18 43.47
CA LEU A 12 5.40 17.30 42.01
C LEU A 12 4.02 17.05 41.38
N SER A 13 3.39 18.09 40.86
CA SER A 13 2.35 17.98 39.85
C SER A 13 3.01 17.68 38.51
N LEU A 14 3.31 16.41 38.25
CA LEU A 14 3.61 15.95 36.90
C LEU A 14 2.30 15.98 36.09
N PRO A 15 2.23 16.69 34.96
CA PRO A 15 1.09 16.56 34.07
C PRO A 15 1.06 15.13 33.55
N TRP A 16 -0.09 14.49 33.73
CA TRP A 16 -0.44 13.22 33.09
C TRP A 16 -0.35 13.45 31.58
N MET A 17 0.80 13.16 30.98
CA MET A 17 0.89 13.08 29.54
C MET A 17 0.15 11.81 29.14
N SER A 18 -1.11 11.97 28.74
CA SER A 18 -1.80 10.97 27.95
C SER A 18 -0.95 10.73 26.72
N ALA A 19 -0.23 9.60 26.71
CA ALA A 19 0.31 9.06 25.48
C ALA A 19 -0.88 8.69 24.60
N HIS A 20 -1.33 9.62 23.75
CA HIS A 20 -2.12 9.25 22.59
C HIS A 20 -1.18 8.39 21.73
N GLY A 21 -1.35 7.07 21.83
CA GLY A 21 -0.79 6.17 20.86
C GLY A 21 -1.32 6.62 19.51
N GLN A 22 -0.47 7.21 18.68
CA GLN A 22 -0.81 7.46 17.30
C GLN A 22 -1.17 6.11 16.70
N GLU A 23 -2.44 5.92 16.32
CA GLU A 23 -2.83 4.77 15.52
C GLU A 23 -2.04 4.84 14.21
N ALA A 24 -0.93 4.11 14.14
CA ALA A 24 -0.05 4.05 12.99
C ALA A 24 -0.69 3.38 11.75
N CYS A 25 -2.01 3.15 11.79
CA CYS A 25 -2.78 2.44 10.78
C CYS A 25 -3.88 3.30 10.13
N GLU A 26 -3.92 4.62 10.38
CA GLU A 26 -4.85 5.49 9.64
C GLU A 26 -4.28 5.80 8.24
N ARG A 27 -4.44 4.86 7.31
CA ARG A 27 -4.33 5.14 5.88
C ARG A 27 -5.63 5.78 5.41
N THR A 28 -5.61 7.08 5.22
CA THR A 28 -6.71 7.84 4.62
C THR A 28 -6.53 7.90 3.10
N GLY A 29 -7.62 7.96 2.34
CA GLY A 29 -7.56 7.99 0.87
C GLY A 29 -7.71 6.63 0.18
N VAL A 30 -7.74 6.69 -1.15
CA VAL A 30 -7.77 5.54 -2.05
C VAL A 30 -6.55 5.60 -2.96
N GLU A 31 -5.91 4.45 -3.19
CA GLU A 31 -4.79 4.35 -4.13
C GLU A 31 -5.16 3.39 -5.26
N PHE A 32 -5.01 3.85 -6.50
CA PHE A 32 -5.04 3.00 -7.68
C PHE A 32 -3.62 2.55 -8.02
N GLY A 33 -3.33 1.27 -7.80
CA GLY A 33 -2.11 0.63 -8.27
C GLY A 33 -2.25 0.10 -9.69
N PHE A 34 -1.48 0.63 -10.63
CA PHE A 34 -1.39 0.10 -12.00
C PHE A 34 -0.21 -0.87 -12.10
N PHE A 35 -0.49 -2.10 -12.50
CA PHE A 35 0.50 -3.12 -12.83
C PHE A 35 0.51 -3.31 -14.33
N ASN A 36 1.68 -3.21 -14.97
CA ASN A 36 1.77 -3.36 -16.42
C ASN A 36 1.59 -4.81 -16.87
N GLY A 37 1.06 -4.99 -18.07
CA GLY A 37 1.02 -6.31 -18.72
C GLY A 37 2.33 -6.64 -19.45
N VAL A 38 2.37 -7.85 -20.01
CA VAL A 38 3.48 -8.34 -20.84
C VAL A 38 3.69 -7.46 -22.07
N LYS A 39 4.95 -7.11 -22.37
CA LYS A 39 5.36 -6.21 -23.47
C LYS A 39 4.73 -4.81 -23.42
N THR A 40 4.22 -4.39 -22.27
CA THR A 40 3.78 -3.00 -22.08
C THR A 40 5.00 -2.10 -22.05
N GLN A 41 5.02 -1.07 -22.89
CA GLN A 41 6.09 -0.07 -22.84
C GLN A 41 5.92 0.80 -21.59
N GLU A 42 7.03 1.12 -20.91
CA GLU A 42 7.04 1.98 -19.72
C GLU A 42 6.28 3.30 -19.96
N ARG A 43 6.47 3.93 -21.12
CA ARG A 43 5.72 5.16 -21.49
C ARG A 43 4.21 4.94 -21.42
N SER A 44 3.70 3.88 -22.03
CA SER A 44 2.26 3.59 -22.03
C SER A 44 1.73 3.28 -20.62
N ALA A 45 2.54 2.60 -19.79
CA ALA A 45 2.19 2.37 -18.39
C ALA A 45 2.15 3.67 -17.58
N MET A 46 3.07 4.60 -17.87
CA MET A 46 3.09 5.91 -17.25
C MET A 46 1.91 6.79 -17.70
N ASP A 47 1.52 6.72 -18.97
CA ASP A 47 0.35 7.43 -19.51
C ASP A 47 -0.95 6.92 -18.82
N ALA A 48 -1.04 5.61 -18.54
CA ALA A 48 -2.15 5.05 -17.76
C ALA A 48 -2.30 5.71 -16.39
N VAL A 49 -1.20 5.87 -15.66
CA VAL A 49 -1.21 6.43 -14.29
C VAL A 49 -1.36 7.95 -14.26
N LYS A 50 -0.77 8.66 -15.24
CA LYS A 50 -0.74 10.13 -15.24
C LYS A 50 -1.91 10.78 -15.97
N GLU A 51 -2.49 10.10 -16.95
CA GLU A 51 -3.52 10.67 -17.82
C GLU A 51 -4.82 9.89 -17.70
N PHE A 52 -4.83 8.61 -18.04
CA PHE A 52 -6.08 7.87 -18.22
C PHE A 52 -6.82 7.58 -16.91
N LEU A 53 -6.11 7.11 -15.88
CA LEU A 53 -6.75 6.81 -14.58
C LEU A 53 -7.28 8.08 -13.88
N PRO A 54 -6.54 9.20 -13.80
CA PRO A 54 -7.07 10.46 -13.27
C PRO A 54 -8.27 11.01 -14.05
N LEU A 55 -8.29 10.86 -15.37
CA LEU A 55 -9.44 11.30 -16.20
C LEU A 55 -10.71 10.49 -15.89
N LEU A 56 -10.57 9.20 -15.60
CA LEU A 56 -11.70 8.30 -15.33
C LEU A 56 -12.23 8.42 -13.89
N TYR A 57 -11.33 8.55 -12.91
CA TYR A 57 -11.69 8.43 -11.49
C TYR A 57 -11.52 9.72 -10.69
N GLY A 58 -10.94 10.78 -11.29
CA GLY A 58 -10.73 12.07 -10.64
C GLY A 58 -9.60 12.04 -9.60
N HIS A 59 -9.55 13.03 -8.71
CA HIS A 59 -8.51 13.11 -7.67
C HIS A 59 -9.07 12.99 -6.26
N THR A 60 -10.39 12.79 -6.14
CA THR A 60 -11.08 12.81 -4.86
C THR A 60 -12.28 11.89 -4.93
N THR A 61 -12.50 11.10 -3.89
CA THR A 61 -13.67 10.23 -3.75
C THR A 61 -14.94 11.05 -3.48
N PRO A 62 -16.14 10.45 -3.60
CA PRO A 62 -17.40 11.15 -3.29
C PRO A 62 -17.50 11.71 -1.86
N ASP A 63 -16.79 11.11 -0.91
CA ASP A 63 -16.70 11.53 0.50
C ASP A 63 -15.52 12.48 0.79
N GLY A 64 -14.80 12.94 -0.24
CA GLY A 64 -13.77 13.97 -0.10
C GLY A 64 -12.36 13.44 0.21
N GLN A 65 -12.13 12.13 0.18
CA GLN A 65 -10.81 11.54 0.43
C GLN A 65 -9.93 11.65 -0.82
N PRO A 66 -8.61 11.83 -0.67
CA PRO A 66 -7.70 11.94 -1.80
C PRO A 66 -7.59 10.60 -2.56
N ILE A 67 -7.46 10.67 -3.88
CA ILE A 67 -7.14 9.53 -4.74
C ILE A 67 -5.71 9.70 -5.27
N SER A 68 -4.86 8.71 -5.01
CA SER A 68 -3.51 8.61 -5.57
C SER A 68 -3.41 7.54 -6.66
N TYR A 69 -2.43 7.69 -7.54
CA TYR A 69 -2.17 6.80 -8.67
C TYR A 69 -0.70 6.38 -8.65
N THR A 70 -0.45 5.08 -8.57
CA THR A 70 0.89 4.52 -8.45
C THR A 70 1.16 3.52 -9.55
N LEU A 71 2.35 3.62 -10.15
CA LEU A 71 2.84 2.67 -11.15
C LEU A 71 3.71 1.61 -10.47
N TYR A 72 3.32 0.34 -10.63
CA TYR A 72 4.15 -0.83 -10.33
C TYR A 72 4.59 -1.44 -11.66
N TYR A 73 5.76 -1.00 -12.16
CA TYR A 73 6.27 -1.45 -13.45
C TYR A 73 7.28 -2.59 -13.29
N ASN A 74 7.09 -3.66 -14.06
CA ASN A 74 8.06 -4.71 -14.29
C ASN A 74 8.44 -4.77 -15.78
N ASP A 75 9.73 -4.81 -16.07
CA ASP A 75 10.18 -4.89 -17.45
C ASP A 75 9.98 -6.31 -17.99
N THR A 76 9.22 -6.43 -19.10
CA THR A 76 8.77 -7.72 -19.65
C THR A 76 9.19 -7.89 -21.12
N GLN A 77 10.37 -7.36 -21.49
CA GLN A 77 10.82 -7.36 -22.89
C GLN A 77 10.96 -8.78 -23.47
N ALA A 78 11.20 -9.77 -22.63
CA ALA A 78 11.28 -11.17 -23.03
C ALA A 78 9.89 -11.76 -23.37
N GLY A 79 8.80 -11.11 -22.95
CA GLY A 79 7.44 -11.26 -23.47
C GLY A 79 6.85 -12.67 -23.36
N LEU A 80 7.25 -13.53 -24.31
CA LEU A 80 6.89 -14.94 -24.31
C LEU A 80 7.54 -15.70 -23.15
N THR A 81 8.76 -15.34 -22.75
CA THR A 81 9.43 -15.99 -21.61
C THR A 81 8.67 -15.75 -20.32
N ASP A 82 8.25 -14.51 -20.05
CA ASP A 82 7.53 -14.17 -18.81
C ASP A 82 6.13 -14.82 -18.78
N PHE A 83 5.51 -14.98 -19.96
CA PHE A 83 4.26 -15.72 -20.10
C PHE A 83 4.45 -17.22 -19.82
N ILE A 84 5.49 -17.84 -20.40
CA ILE A 84 5.84 -19.24 -20.15
C ILE A 84 6.18 -19.44 -18.67
N GLU A 85 6.95 -18.54 -18.04
CA GLU A 85 7.30 -18.59 -16.62
C GLU A 85 6.04 -18.56 -15.74
N THR A 86 5.09 -17.67 -16.03
CA THR A 86 3.83 -17.61 -15.26
C THR A 86 2.99 -18.87 -15.45
N PHE A 87 3.00 -19.46 -16.65
CA PHE A 87 2.32 -20.72 -16.94
C PHE A 87 3.00 -21.91 -16.25
N GLU A 88 4.33 -21.99 -16.28
CA GLU A 88 5.11 -23.02 -15.59
C GLU A 88 4.93 -22.92 -14.08
N GLN A 89 4.94 -21.71 -13.51
CA GLN A 89 4.66 -21.49 -12.10
C GLN A 89 3.24 -21.95 -11.73
N ARG A 90 2.22 -21.56 -12.51
CA ARG A 90 0.84 -22.03 -12.32
C ARG A 90 0.73 -23.55 -12.41
N LEU A 91 1.40 -24.17 -13.38
CA LEU A 91 1.41 -25.62 -13.58
C LEU A 91 2.06 -26.34 -12.40
N GLN A 92 3.20 -25.85 -11.91
CA GLN A 92 3.90 -26.40 -10.74
C GLN A 92 3.08 -26.24 -9.44
N GLU A 93 2.44 -25.10 -9.25
CA GLU A 93 1.53 -24.87 -8.12
C GLU A 93 0.27 -25.77 -8.19
N GLN A 94 -0.15 -26.16 -9.40
CA GLN A 94 -1.32 -27.01 -9.66
C GLN A 94 -0.99 -28.50 -9.86
N ASP A 95 0.27 -28.92 -9.86
CA ASP A 95 0.71 -30.28 -10.23
C ASP A 95 0.19 -31.37 -9.26
N GLY A 96 -0.37 -30.98 -8.10
CA GLY A 96 -1.14 -31.87 -7.22
C GLY A 96 -2.65 -31.98 -7.53
N LEU A 97 -3.23 -31.01 -8.24
CA LEU A 97 -4.69 -30.89 -8.48
C LEU A 97 -5.12 -31.20 -9.93
N LEU A 98 -4.22 -31.10 -10.91
CA LEU A 98 -4.55 -31.25 -12.34
C LEU A 98 -3.99 -32.50 -13.02
N ALA A 99 -3.46 -33.46 -12.26
CA ALA A 99 -2.95 -34.73 -12.81
C ALA A 99 -4.01 -35.41 -13.72
N GLY A 100 -3.79 -35.33 -15.04
CA GLY A 100 -4.62 -35.98 -16.06
C GLY A 100 -5.78 -35.16 -16.64
N ARG A 101 -5.85 -33.83 -16.44
CA ARG A 101 -6.92 -32.99 -17.02
C ARG A 101 -6.34 -31.83 -17.84
N PHE A 102 -6.90 -31.60 -19.04
CA PHE A 102 -6.53 -30.51 -19.95
C PHE A 102 -7.48 -29.31 -19.83
N GLU A 103 -7.91 -28.99 -18.62
CA GLU A 103 -8.79 -27.86 -18.36
C GLU A 103 -7.96 -26.71 -17.82
N LEU A 104 -7.92 -25.61 -18.58
CA LEU A 104 -7.38 -24.30 -18.21
C LEU A 104 -8.54 -23.30 -18.12
#